data_AF-A0A369W208-F1
#
_entry.id   AF-A0A369W208-F1
#
_cell.length_a   1.000
_cell.length_b   1.000
_cell.length_c   1.000
_cell.angle_alpha   90.00
_cell.angle_beta   90.00
_cell.angle_gamma   90.00
#
_symmetry.space_group_name_H-M   'P 1'
#
loop_
_entity.id
_entity.type
_entity.pdbx_description
1 polymer ?
#
loop_
_entity_poly.entity_id
_entity_poly.type
_entity_poly.pdbx_seq_one_letter_code
_entity_poly.pdbx_strand_id
1 'polypeptide(L)'
;MRKFLLLGCLLLLAGGCVAKTAWNVATLPVRAGSQAVDWATTSQSEADRNYGRKMRKQEAREGRERKKALKQCRKEGREDCASTYQGYRAGYPER
;
A
#
# COMPACT_ATOMS: atom_id res chain seq x y z
N MET A 1 1.64 -46.12 14.09
CA MET A 1 2.57 -44.99 14.31
C MET A 1 2.31 -43.78 13.42
N ARG A 2 2.34 -43.90 12.08
CA ARG A 2 2.19 -42.74 11.15
C ARG A 2 0.84 -41.99 11.22
N LYS A 3 -0.26 -42.68 11.56
CA LYS A 3 -1.59 -42.08 11.73
C LYS A 3 -1.69 -41.15 12.96
N PHE A 4 -0.98 -41.46 14.05
CA PHE A 4 -0.97 -40.63 15.27
C PHE A 4 -0.15 -39.34 15.10
N LEU A 5 0.94 -39.40 14.33
CA LEU A 5 1.73 -38.21 13.95
C LEU A 5 0.91 -37.21 13.10
N LEU A 6 0.09 -37.71 12.18
CA LEU A 6 -0.78 -36.86 11.36
C LEU A 6 -1.89 -36.18 12.18
N LEU A 7 -2.48 -36.90 13.15
CA LEU A 7 -3.50 -36.36 14.04
C LEU A 7 -2.93 -35.28 14.98
N GLY A 8 -1.71 -35.50 15.51
CA GLY A 8 -1.02 -34.54 16.36
C GLY A 8 -0.64 -33.25 15.62
N CYS A 9 -0.16 -33.35 14.38
CA CYS A 9 0.11 -32.17 13.54
C CYS A 9 -1.16 -31.37 13.23
N LEU A 10 -2.29 -32.04 12.99
CA LEU A 10 -3.56 -31.38 12.73
C LEU A 10 -4.09 -30.61 13.94
N LEU A 11 -3.94 -31.16 15.15
CA LEU A 11 -4.28 -30.51 16.43
C LEU A 11 -3.36 -29.31 16.73
N LEU A 12 -2.07 -29.39 16.42
CA LEU A 12 -1.13 -28.27 16.58
C LEU A 12 -1.41 -27.14 15.57
N LEU A 13 -1.72 -27.47 14.32
CA LEU A 13 -2.11 -26.49 13.30
C LEU A 13 -3.46 -25.83 13.63
N ALA A 14 -4.45 -26.61 14.06
CA ALA A 14 -5.74 -26.09 14.51
C ALA A 14 -5.60 -25.24 15.79
N GLY A 15 -4.79 -25.70 16.75
CA GLY A 15 -4.47 -24.96 17.98
C GLY A 15 -3.73 -23.66 17.70
N GLY A 16 -2.84 -23.62 16.71
CA GLY A 16 -2.14 -22.41 16.29
C GLY A 16 -3.07 -21.35 15.68
N CYS A 17 -4.08 -21.77 14.91
CA CYS A 17 -5.10 -20.86 14.38
C CYS A 17 -6.02 -20.32 15.48
N VAL A 18 -6.47 -21.19 16.40
CA VAL A 18 -7.35 -20.80 17.52
C VAL A 18 -6.62 -19.93 18.53
N ALA A 19 -5.35 -20.21 18.81
CA ALA A 19 -4.52 -19.38 19.68
C ALA A 19 -4.28 -18.00 19.06
N LYS A 20 -4.06 -17.92 17.73
CA LYS A 20 -3.87 -16.65 17.03
C LYS A 20 -5.16 -15.82 16.97
N THR A 21 -6.32 -16.44 16.78
CA THR A 21 -7.60 -15.73 16.84
C THR A 21 -7.91 -15.26 18.26
N ALA A 22 -7.75 -16.10 19.28
CA ALA A 22 -7.93 -15.70 20.68
C ALA A 22 -6.99 -14.57 21.08
N TRP A 23 -5.72 -14.62 20.67
CA TRP A 23 -4.75 -13.56 20.89
C TRP A 23 -5.12 -12.25 20.18
N ASN A 24 -5.57 -12.34 18.92
CA ASN A 24 -6.04 -11.18 18.17
C ASN A 24 -7.31 -10.57 18.78
N VAL A 25 -8.22 -11.38 19.34
CA VAL A 25 -9.42 -10.90 20.05
C VAL A 25 -9.05 -10.28 21.39
N ALA A 26 -8.12 -10.86 22.13
CA ALA A 26 -7.65 -10.31 23.40
C ALA A 26 -6.90 -8.97 23.20
N THR A 27 -6.15 -8.83 22.10
CA THR A 27 -5.40 -7.60 21.77
C THR A 27 -6.17 -6.61 20.92
N LEU A 28 -7.37 -7.00 20.43
CA LEU A 28 -8.25 -6.15 19.62
C LEU A 28 -8.62 -4.85 20.34
N PRO A 29 -9.02 -4.85 21.62
CA PRO A 29 -9.35 -3.62 22.36
C PRO A 29 -8.15 -2.68 22.50
N VAL A 30 -6.95 -3.21 22.79
CA VAL A 30 -5.73 -2.40 22.91
C VAL A 30 -5.38 -1.76 21.58
N ARG A 31 -5.47 -2.52 20.48
CA ARG A 31 -5.20 -2.03 19.11
C ARG A 31 -6.27 -1.05 18.63
N ALA A 32 -7.53 -1.30 18.94
CA ALA A 32 -8.64 -0.40 18.59
C ALA A 32 -8.54 0.91 19.39
N GLY A 33 -8.24 0.82 20.69
CA GLY A 33 -7.99 1.97 21.55
C GLY A 33 -6.78 2.79 21.10
N SER A 34 -5.66 2.14 20.76
CA SER A 34 -4.47 2.85 20.26
C SER A 34 -4.74 3.53 18.92
N GLN A 35 -5.46 2.89 17.99
CA GLN A 35 -5.86 3.52 16.72
C GLN A 35 -6.83 4.69 16.94
N ALA A 36 -7.78 4.55 17.87
CA ALA A 36 -8.72 5.61 18.20
C ALA A 36 -8.00 6.82 18.82
N VAL A 37 -7.01 6.58 19.69
CA VAL A 37 -6.15 7.62 20.25
C VAL A 37 -5.29 8.27 19.17
N ASP A 38 -4.68 7.49 18.27
CA ASP A 38 -3.89 8.04 17.16
C ASP A 38 -4.77 8.89 16.22
N TRP A 39 -6.01 8.49 15.95
CA TRP A 39 -6.97 9.29 15.18
C TRP A 39 -7.47 10.53 15.93
N ALA A 40 -7.62 10.43 17.25
CA ALA A 40 -8.03 11.56 18.07
C ALA A 40 -6.88 12.55 18.32
N THR A 41 -5.63 12.09 18.30
CA THR A 41 -4.43 12.91 18.59
C THR A 41 -3.71 13.38 17.33
N THR A 42 -3.83 12.68 16.18
CA THR A 42 -3.43 13.24 14.88
C THR A 42 -4.41 14.32 14.47
N SER A 43 -4.03 15.58 14.68
CA SER A 43 -4.81 16.72 14.19
C SER A 43 -4.98 16.60 12.66
N GLN A 44 -6.19 16.89 12.16
CA GLN A 44 -6.47 16.99 10.71
C GLN A 44 -5.44 17.86 9.99
N SER A 45 -4.87 18.86 10.68
CA SER A 45 -3.82 19.73 10.15
C SER A 45 -2.50 19.02 9.82
N GLU A 46 -2.11 17.97 10.55
CA GLU A 46 -0.94 17.16 10.20
C GLU A 46 -1.24 16.19 9.05
N ALA A 47 -2.43 15.59 9.05
CA ALA A 47 -2.89 14.72 7.98
C ALA A 47 -2.90 15.47 6.63
N ASP A 48 -3.45 16.70 6.61
CA ASP A 48 -3.48 17.55 5.42
C ASP A 48 -2.10 17.97 4.95
N ARG A 49 -1.19 18.33 5.86
CA ARG A 49 0.20 18.65 5.51
C ARG A 49 0.91 17.45 4.90
N ASN A 50 0.73 16.26 5.46
CA ASN A 50 1.32 15.04 4.94
C ASN A 50 0.70 14.63 3.60
N TYR A 51 -0.61 14.79 3.45
CA TYR A 51 -1.31 14.56 2.19
C TYR A 51 -0.78 15.51 1.10
N GLY A 52 -0.72 16.82 1.37
CA GLY A 52 -0.16 17.79 0.43
C GLY A 52 1.32 17.54 0.10
N ARG A 53 2.11 17.02 1.06
CA ARG A 53 3.49 16.60 0.79
C ARG A 53 3.56 15.34 -0.08
N LYS A 54 2.65 14.36 0.13
CA LYS A 54 2.55 13.15 -0.70
C LYS A 54 2.15 13.50 -2.13
N MET A 55 1.14 14.36 -2.31
CA MET A 55 0.70 14.83 -3.63
C MET A 55 1.84 15.53 -4.39
N ARG A 56 2.54 16.48 -3.78
CA ARG A 56 3.70 17.14 -4.41
C ARG A 56 4.82 16.16 -4.78
N LYS A 57 5.08 15.15 -3.95
CA LYS A 57 6.08 14.10 -4.26
C LYS A 57 5.64 13.23 -5.42
N GLN A 58 4.37 12.89 -5.49
CA GLN A 58 3.79 12.10 -6.58
C GLN A 58 3.88 12.87 -7.90
N GLU A 59 3.41 14.12 -7.95
CA GLU A 59 3.52 14.99 -9.13
C GLU A 59 4.98 15.16 -9.59
N ALA A 60 5.90 15.37 -8.64
CA ALA A 60 7.32 15.51 -8.95
C ALA A 60 7.92 14.21 -9.53
N ARG A 61 7.49 13.05 -9.02
CA ARG A 61 7.93 11.74 -9.53
C ARG A 61 7.40 11.51 -10.94
N GLU A 62 6.12 11.73 -11.17
CA GLU A 62 5.48 11.59 -12.48
C GLU A 62 6.08 12.55 -13.51
N GLY A 63 6.34 13.81 -13.13
CA GLY A 63 7.02 14.77 -13.98
C GLY A 63 8.44 14.34 -14.36
N ARG A 64 9.16 13.68 -13.44
CA ARG A 64 10.49 13.10 -13.74
C ARG A 64 10.38 11.90 -14.69
N GLU A 65 9.43 11.00 -14.46
CA GLU A 65 9.20 9.82 -15.30
C GLU A 65 8.83 10.24 -16.73
N ARG A 66 7.94 11.23 -16.89
CA ARG A 66 7.61 11.82 -18.20
C ARG A 66 8.83 12.42 -18.90
N LYS A 67 9.64 13.21 -18.19
CA LYS A 67 10.88 13.78 -18.75
C LYS A 67 11.87 12.70 -19.18
N LYS A 68 12.01 11.63 -18.39
CA LYS A 68 12.88 10.50 -18.73
C LYS A 68 12.37 9.76 -19.98
N ALA A 69 11.08 9.47 -20.05
CA ALA A 69 10.48 8.80 -21.20
C ALA A 69 10.64 9.63 -22.48
N LEU A 70 10.40 10.95 -22.42
CA LEU A 70 10.62 11.86 -23.54
C LEU A 70 12.10 11.89 -23.97
N LYS A 71 13.03 11.94 -23.01
CA LYS A 71 14.46 11.93 -23.30
C LYS A 71 14.90 10.62 -23.95
N GLN A 72 14.40 9.50 -23.46
CA GLN A 72 14.70 8.17 -23.99
C GLN A 72 14.17 8.03 -25.43
N CYS A 73 12.92 8.42 -25.64
CA CYS A 73 12.32 8.38 -26.97
C CYS A 73 13.05 9.26 -28.00
N ARG A 74 13.50 10.46 -27.60
CA ARG A 74 14.34 11.32 -28.46
C ARG A 74 15.68 10.68 -28.81
N LYS A 75 16.29 9.94 -27.88
CA LYS A 75 17.53 9.19 -28.16
C LYS A 75 17.31 8.04 -29.15
N GLU A 76 16.12 7.45 -29.13
CA GLU A 76 15.71 6.38 -30.03
C GLU A 76 15.30 6.89 -31.42
N GLY A 77 15.30 8.22 -31.65
CA GLY A 77 15.01 8.81 -32.96
C GLY A 77 13.55 8.72 -33.39
N ARG A 78 12.62 8.46 -32.45
CA ARG A 78 11.19 8.42 -32.75
C ARG A 78 10.61 9.83 -32.83
N GLU A 79 9.72 10.07 -33.79
CA GLU A 79 9.10 11.37 -34.01
C GLU A 79 7.88 11.60 -33.09
N ASP A 80 7.28 10.54 -32.59
CA ASP A 80 6.02 10.50 -31.85
C ASP A 80 6.18 10.44 -30.31
N CYS A 81 7.25 11.02 -29.77
CA CYS A 81 7.57 10.91 -28.34
C CYS A 81 6.52 11.47 -27.37
N ALA A 82 5.65 12.38 -27.83
CA ALA A 82 4.60 12.95 -26.99
C ALA A 82 3.41 12.00 -26.80
N SER A 83 3.13 11.10 -27.75
CA SER A 83 1.99 10.18 -27.71
C SER A 83 2.32 8.86 -27.01
N THR A 84 3.59 8.47 -26.97
CA THR A 84 4.02 7.17 -26.41
C THR A 84 4.10 7.13 -24.88
N TYR A 85 3.96 8.27 -24.18
CA TYR A 85 4.01 8.27 -22.72
C TYR A 85 2.68 7.77 -22.11
N GLN A 86 2.65 6.49 -21.73
CA GLN A 86 1.50 5.79 -21.13
C GLN A 86 1.41 5.92 -19.60
N GLY A 87 2.11 6.91 -19.01
CA GLY A 87 2.09 7.13 -17.56
C GLY A 87 0.82 7.82 -17.05
N TYR A 88 0.79 8.15 -15.75
CA TYR A 88 -0.39 8.74 -15.09
C TYR A 88 -0.91 9.99 -15.83
N ARG A 89 -2.19 9.94 -16.23
CA ARG A 89 -2.93 11.03 -16.87
C ARG A 89 -3.92 11.56 -15.84
N ALA A 90 -3.53 12.57 -15.08
CA ALA A 90 -4.46 13.27 -14.20
C ALA A 90 -5.59 13.85 -15.08
N GLY A 91 -6.81 13.31 -14.99
CA GLY A 91 -7.97 14.00 -15.56
C GLY A 91 -9.14 13.22 -16.14
N TYR A 92 -9.20 11.89 -16.19
CA TYR A 92 -10.45 11.23 -16.62
C TYR A 92 -10.73 9.95 -15.83
N PRO A 93 -11.94 9.77 -15.26
CA PRO A 93 -12.40 8.43 -14.92
C PRO A 93 -12.45 7.64 -16.22
N GLU A 94 -11.81 6.47 -16.24
CA GLU A 94 -12.00 5.50 -17.30
C GLU A 94 -13.50 5.19 -17.39
N ARG A 95 -14.07 5.35 -18.60
CA ARG A 95 -15.48 5.15 -18.87
C ARG A 95 -15.76 3.69 -19.20
#